data_AF-A0AAW4VPF9-F1
#
_entry.id   AF-A0AAW4VPF9-F1
#
_cell.length_a   1.000
_cell.length_b   1.000
_cell.length_c   1.000
_cell.angle_alpha   90.00
_cell.angle_beta   90.00
_cell.angle_gamma   90.00
#
_symmetry.space_group_name_H-M   'P 1'
#
loop_
_entity.id
_entity.type
_entity.pdbx_description
1 polymer ?
#
loop_
_entity_poly.entity_id
_entity_poly.type
_entity_poly.pdbx_seq_one_letter_code
_entity_poly.pdbx_strand_id
1 'polypeptide(L)'
;MKKIMKVLCVFALVFLAGCSSTNSQDEQKQVVTDFFTYVSECDIKNLKKITSSSVLNDMELEKMEKELSQYTEEEYGKVFVEETDKFKKAIFKDLFTDIEIKDVKEDGDKVKVTVTGKEKDYSKIDFDSNELNTTAQNYITEHYDEISKVVQKEGENAALIKVFDEIAPTLYQTMTDTYKKAPTKKLTSTVTLEKKDDKWIITGLDE
;
A
#
# COMPACT_ATOMS: atom_id res chain seq x y z
N MET A 1 -8.49 58.65 -23.60
CA MET A 1 -8.86 57.23 -23.40
C MET A 1 -8.10 56.67 -22.19
N LYS A 2 -8.85 56.21 -21.17
CA LYS A 2 -8.53 55.22 -20.10
C LYS A 2 -7.28 55.51 -19.24
N LYS A 3 -7.33 56.00 -17.98
CA LYS A 3 -8.05 55.52 -16.78
C LYS A 3 -7.92 54.01 -16.51
N ILE A 4 -6.69 53.49 -16.45
CA ILE A 4 -6.29 52.27 -15.69
C ILE A 4 -4.81 52.49 -15.27
N MET A 5 -4.52 53.38 -14.31
CA MET A 5 -4.30 53.02 -12.89
C MET A 5 -2.90 52.37 -12.73
N LYS A 6 -1.81 53.05 -12.35
CA LYS A 6 -1.61 54.02 -11.24
C LYS A 6 -2.16 53.53 -9.90
N VAL A 7 -2.05 52.23 -9.61
CA VAL A 7 -2.08 51.62 -8.27
C VAL A 7 -1.24 50.34 -8.38
N LEU A 8 -0.41 50.02 -7.37
CA LEU A 8 0.54 48.88 -7.26
C LEU A 8 2.04 49.17 -7.52
N CYS A 9 2.49 50.41 -7.26
CA CYS A 9 3.90 50.72 -6.95
C CYS A 9 4.03 51.41 -5.58
N VAL A 10 3.08 51.15 -4.69
CA VAL A 10 3.07 51.57 -3.28
C VAL A 10 2.87 50.30 -2.47
N PHE A 11 3.68 50.09 -1.43
CA PHE A 11 3.87 48.86 -0.63
C PHE A 11 5.11 47.99 -0.95
N ALA A 12 6.20 48.64 -1.36
CA ALA A 12 7.47 48.35 -0.69
C ALA A 12 7.48 49.11 0.65
N LEU A 13 7.78 48.41 1.75
CA LEU A 13 7.98 48.89 3.13
C LEU A 13 6.72 49.21 3.95
N VAL A 14 6.09 48.20 4.59
CA VAL A 14 5.85 48.04 6.05
C VAL A 14 5.36 46.58 6.25
N PHE A 15 5.74 45.94 7.37
CA PHE A 15 5.44 44.57 7.84
C PHE A 15 6.54 43.50 7.63
N LEU A 16 7.74 43.83 8.11
CA LEU A 16 8.39 42.94 9.07
C LEU A 16 7.57 42.98 10.37
N ALA A 17 6.78 41.92 10.62
CA ALA A 17 6.24 41.40 11.88
C ALA A 17 4.78 40.90 11.73
N GLY A 18 4.59 39.57 11.79
CA GLY A 18 3.37 38.94 12.31
C GLY A 18 2.27 38.49 11.31
N CYS A 19 2.24 37.17 11.08
CA CYS A 19 1.04 36.32 10.87
C CYS A 19 0.32 36.29 9.50
N SER A 20 0.57 35.21 8.74
CA SER A 20 -0.50 34.30 8.28
C SER A 20 0.09 32.89 8.02
N SER A 21 0.03 32.07 9.05
CA SER A 21 0.58 30.71 9.20
C SER A 21 -0.26 29.61 8.52
N THR A 22 -0.68 29.82 7.27
CA THR A 22 -1.57 28.88 6.58
C THR A 22 -0.96 28.11 5.41
N ASN A 23 0.32 28.37 5.07
CA ASN A 23 1.01 27.74 3.92
C ASN A 23 2.30 26.98 4.28
N SER A 24 2.80 27.00 5.52
CA SER A 24 4.14 26.41 5.82
C SER A 24 4.14 24.89 6.07
N GLN A 25 2.95 24.28 6.21
CA GLN A 25 2.80 22.88 6.62
C GLN A 25 2.11 21.99 5.57
N ASP A 26 1.70 22.55 4.44
CA ASP A 26 0.94 21.82 3.42
C ASP A 26 1.78 20.78 2.70
N GLU A 27 3.07 21.04 2.49
CA GLU A 27 4.01 20.09 1.89
C GLU A 27 4.19 18.85 2.77
N GLN A 28 4.30 19.02 4.09
CA GLN A 28 4.50 17.93 5.04
C GLN A 28 3.23 17.10 5.17
N LYS A 29 2.06 17.75 5.20
CA LYS A 29 0.77 17.05 5.13
C LYS A 29 0.65 16.23 3.85
N GLN A 30 1.02 16.81 2.72
CA GLN A 30 1.00 16.11 1.43
C GLN A 30 1.92 14.89 1.44
N VAL A 31 3.15 15.00 1.95
CA VAL A 31 4.07 13.85 2.05
C VAL A 31 3.51 12.74 2.94
N VAL A 32 2.86 13.08 4.06
CA VAL A 32 2.20 12.08 4.91
C VAL A 32 0.99 11.45 4.20
N THR A 33 0.16 12.23 3.51
CA THR A 33 -0.96 11.70 2.72
C THR A 33 -0.47 10.80 1.57
N ASP A 34 0.58 11.21 0.86
CA ASP A 34 1.20 10.44 -0.22
C ASP A 34 1.77 9.13 0.30
N PHE A 35 2.36 9.12 1.49
CA PHE A 35 2.83 7.89 2.13
C PHE A 35 1.70 6.86 2.29
N PHE A 36 0.59 7.22 2.96
CA PHE A 36 -0.53 6.28 3.12
C PHE A 36 -1.19 5.91 1.78
N THR A 37 -1.22 6.84 0.82
CA THR A 37 -1.70 6.58 -0.53
C THR A 37 -0.84 5.54 -1.24
N TYR A 38 0.48 5.73 -1.27
CA TYR A 38 1.39 4.81 -1.93
C TYR A 38 1.46 3.45 -1.22
N VAL A 39 1.29 3.39 0.11
CA VAL A 39 1.07 2.11 0.80
C VAL A 39 -0.19 1.45 0.26
N SER A 40 -1.33 2.16 0.21
CA SER A 40 -2.60 1.60 -0.25
C SER A 40 -2.58 1.12 -1.72
N GLU A 41 -1.75 1.74 -2.55
CA GLU A 41 -1.56 1.41 -3.95
C GLU A 41 -0.45 0.36 -4.19
N CYS A 42 0.23 -0.09 -3.13
CA CYS A 42 1.42 -0.94 -3.21
C CYS A 42 2.54 -0.32 -4.08
N ASP A 43 2.66 1.01 -4.11
CA ASP A 43 3.69 1.73 -4.88
C ASP A 43 4.99 1.88 -4.08
N ILE A 44 5.69 0.76 -3.91
CA ILE A 44 6.99 0.69 -3.22
C ILE A 44 8.01 1.66 -3.85
N LYS A 45 7.94 1.88 -5.17
CA LYS A 45 8.87 2.76 -5.89
C LYS A 45 8.71 4.21 -5.46
N ASN A 46 7.49 4.70 -5.28
CA ASN A 46 7.25 6.06 -4.81
C ASN A 46 7.42 6.19 -3.30
N LEU A 47 7.08 5.17 -2.51
CA LEU A 47 7.41 5.11 -1.08
C LEU A 47 8.90 5.35 -0.82
N LYS A 48 9.78 4.67 -1.55
CA LYS A 48 11.24 4.85 -1.48
C LYS A 48 11.73 6.27 -1.72
N LYS A 49 10.95 7.12 -2.39
CA LYS A 49 11.32 8.52 -2.66
C LYS A 49 10.97 9.47 -1.54
N ILE A 50 9.99 9.11 -0.71
CA ILE A 50 9.45 9.98 0.35
C ILE A 50 9.68 9.41 1.75
N THR A 51 10.25 8.22 1.86
CA THR A 51 10.46 7.51 3.12
C THR A 51 11.91 7.02 3.19
N SER A 52 12.50 7.12 4.37
CA SER A 52 13.81 6.52 4.66
C SER A 52 13.75 5.00 4.63
N SER A 53 14.88 4.36 4.31
CA SER A 53 14.99 2.91 4.27
C SER A 53 14.76 2.25 5.63
N SER A 54 15.07 2.93 6.75
CA SER A 54 14.80 2.39 8.10
C SER A 54 13.31 2.20 8.33
N VAL A 55 12.50 3.24 8.07
CA VAL A 55 11.05 3.17 8.22
C VAL A 55 10.44 2.09 7.32
N LEU A 56 10.88 2.00 6.06
CA LEU A 56 10.37 0.96 5.14
C LEU A 56 10.71 -0.46 5.60
N ASN A 57 11.90 -0.66 6.16
CA ASN A 57 12.32 -1.95 6.69
C ASN A 57 11.54 -2.33 7.94
N ASP A 58 11.32 -1.38 8.86
CA ASP A 58 10.60 -1.61 10.11
C ASP A 58 9.14 -2.03 9.87
N MET A 59 8.52 -1.50 8.82
CA MET A 59 7.16 -1.87 8.40
C MET A 59 7.09 -3.15 7.54
N GLU A 60 8.24 -3.71 7.15
CA GLU A 60 8.36 -4.89 6.27
C GLU A 60 7.58 -4.80 4.93
N LEU A 61 7.20 -3.61 4.45
CA LEU A 61 6.36 -3.44 3.26
C LEU A 61 7.01 -4.00 1.98
N GLU A 62 8.32 -3.83 1.83
CA GLU A 62 9.07 -4.39 0.69
C GLU A 62 9.13 -5.91 0.72
N LYS A 63 9.27 -6.48 1.92
CA LYS A 63 9.31 -7.93 2.10
C LYS A 63 7.94 -8.53 1.75
N MET A 64 6.87 -7.93 2.25
CA MET A 64 5.50 -8.32 1.95
C MET A 64 5.18 -8.23 0.45
N GLU A 65 5.55 -7.13 -0.21
CA GLU A 65 5.34 -6.98 -1.65
C GLU A 65 6.10 -8.06 -2.43
N LYS A 66 7.37 -8.30 -2.09
CA LYS A 66 8.21 -9.30 -2.74
C LYS A 66 7.68 -10.73 -2.56
N GLU A 67 7.23 -11.08 -1.35
CA GLU A 67 6.67 -12.40 -1.04
C GLU A 67 5.38 -12.68 -1.81
N LEU A 68 4.59 -11.66 -2.15
CA LEU A 68 3.38 -11.82 -2.97
C LEU A 68 3.70 -11.79 -4.47
N SER A 69 4.66 -10.96 -4.89
CA SER A 69 5.02 -10.81 -6.30
C SER A 69 5.75 -12.03 -6.89
N GLN A 70 6.28 -12.94 -6.08
CA GLN A 70 6.84 -14.21 -6.60
C GLN A 70 5.80 -15.07 -7.35
N TYR A 71 4.52 -14.86 -7.08
CA TYR A 71 3.40 -15.59 -7.69
C TYR A 71 2.80 -14.87 -8.90
N THR A 72 3.46 -13.82 -9.40
CA THR A 72 3.00 -13.04 -10.57
C THR A 72 3.72 -13.40 -11.88
N GLU A 73 4.52 -14.47 -11.87
CA GLU A 73 5.18 -15.00 -13.05
C GLU A 73 4.19 -15.74 -13.95
N GLU A 74 4.32 -15.59 -15.28
CA GLU A 74 3.38 -16.19 -16.25
C GLU A 74 3.30 -17.72 -16.17
N GLU A 75 4.31 -18.38 -15.59
CA GLU A 75 4.34 -19.84 -15.40
C GLU A 75 3.25 -20.37 -14.47
N TYR A 76 2.63 -19.52 -13.66
CA TYR A 76 1.50 -19.89 -12.81
C TYR A 76 0.15 -19.83 -13.52
N GLY A 77 0.08 -19.29 -14.73
CA GLY A 77 -1.16 -19.07 -15.44
C GLY A 77 -1.70 -17.65 -15.29
N LYS A 78 -2.40 -17.20 -16.33
CA LYS A 78 -2.80 -15.79 -16.45
C LYS A 78 -3.82 -15.39 -15.40
N VAL A 79 -4.83 -16.24 -15.17
CA VAL A 79 -5.89 -15.97 -14.20
C VAL A 79 -5.32 -16.00 -12.79
N PHE A 80 -4.44 -16.96 -12.50
CA PHE A 80 -3.76 -17.05 -11.21
C PHE A 80 -2.95 -15.79 -10.90
N VAL A 81 -2.15 -15.31 -11.86
CA VAL A 81 -1.38 -14.06 -11.73
C VAL A 81 -2.30 -12.85 -11.54
N GLU A 82 -3.39 -12.75 -12.30
CA GLU A 82 -4.36 -11.67 -12.15
C GLU A 82 -5.03 -11.65 -10.77
N GLU A 83 -5.43 -12.81 -10.24
CA GLU A 83 -6.01 -12.93 -8.90
C GLU A 83 -4.98 -12.66 -7.79
N THR A 84 -3.73 -13.07 -7.98
CA THR A 84 -2.60 -12.73 -7.09
C THR A 84 -2.44 -11.22 -6.96
N ASP A 85 -2.40 -10.50 -8.10
CA ASP A 85 -2.21 -9.05 -8.09
C ASP A 85 -3.42 -8.32 -7.46
N LYS A 86 -4.65 -8.79 -7.73
CA LYS A 86 -5.86 -8.27 -7.06
C LYS A 86 -5.78 -8.47 -5.56
N PHE A 87 -5.40 -9.66 -5.11
CA PHE A 87 -5.28 -10.00 -3.68
C PHE A 87 -4.21 -9.14 -2.99
N LYS A 88 -3.03 -9.02 -3.59
CA LYS A 88 -1.95 -8.14 -3.12
C LYS A 88 -2.45 -6.71 -2.94
N LYS A 89 -3.05 -6.14 -3.98
CA LYS A 89 -3.61 -4.77 -3.93
C LYS A 89 -4.68 -4.62 -2.86
N ALA A 90 -5.53 -5.62 -2.68
CA ALA A 90 -6.58 -5.60 -1.66
C ALA A 90 -6.01 -5.58 -0.23
N ILE A 91 -4.96 -6.35 0.05
CA ILE A 91 -4.30 -6.34 1.36
C ILE A 91 -3.68 -4.97 1.64
N PHE A 92 -2.87 -4.44 0.73
CA PHE A 92 -2.22 -3.14 0.92
C PHE A 92 -3.23 -1.99 1.06
N LYS A 93 -4.30 -2.03 0.26
CA LYS A 93 -5.41 -1.05 0.35
C LYS A 93 -6.13 -1.07 1.69
N ASP A 94 -6.32 -2.26 2.26
CA ASP A 94 -7.03 -2.43 3.53
C ASP A 94 -6.12 -2.25 4.77
N LEU A 95 -4.80 -2.20 4.59
CA LEU A 95 -3.82 -2.15 5.68
C LEU A 95 -4.03 -0.91 6.56
N PHE A 96 -4.17 0.26 5.94
CA PHE A 96 -4.43 1.53 6.61
C PHE A 96 -5.69 2.18 6.07
N THR A 97 -6.66 2.44 6.95
CA THR A 97 -7.94 3.05 6.57
C THR A 97 -8.29 4.20 7.52
N ASP A 98 -9.20 5.07 7.08
CA ASP A 98 -9.68 6.22 7.86
C ASP A 98 -8.55 7.11 8.40
N ILE A 99 -7.49 7.31 7.61
CA ILE A 99 -6.34 8.11 7.99
C ILE A 99 -6.70 9.59 8.01
N GLU A 100 -6.41 10.25 9.13
CA GLU A 100 -6.63 11.67 9.36
C GLU A 100 -5.39 12.30 10.00
N ILE A 101 -4.94 13.42 9.44
CA ILE A 101 -3.90 14.26 10.05
C ILE A 101 -4.55 15.13 11.11
N LYS A 102 -4.09 15.02 12.36
CA LYS A 102 -4.63 15.76 13.50
C LYS A 102 -3.84 17.01 13.82
N ASP A 103 -2.52 16.92 13.73
CA ASP A 103 -1.64 17.99 14.19
C ASP A 103 -0.32 17.96 13.42
N VAL A 104 0.30 19.13 13.29
CA VAL A 104 1.61 19.30 12.65
C VAL A 104 2.42 20.29 13.50
N LYS A 105 3.54 19.81 14.03
CA LYS A 105 4.41 20.57 14.93
C LYS A 105 5.83 20.63 14.38
N GLU A 106 6.42 21.82 14.41
CA GLU A 106 7.85 21.98 14.20
C GLU A 106 8.59 21.56 15.48
N ASP A 107 9.65 20.77 15.32
CA ASP A 107 10.52 20.28 16.39
C ASP A 107 11.98 20.45 15.95
N GLY A 108 12.48 21.68 16.09
CA GLY A 108 13.79 22.06 15.58
C GLY A 108 13.85 22.04 14.06
N ASP A 109 14.72 21.19 13.52
CA ASP A 109 14.88 20.93 12.07
C ASP A 109 13.89 19.87 11.54
N LYS A 110 13.11 19.27 12.42
CA LYS A 110 12.13 18.23 12.09
C LYS A 110 10.71 18.76 12.13
N VAL A 111 9.82 18.06 11.45
CA VAL A 111 8.37 18.24 11.57
C VAL A 111 7.76 16.94 12.06
N LYS A 112 6.92 17.03 13.09
CA LYS A 112 6.15 15.91 13.64
C LYS A 112 4.69 16.05 13.26
N VAL A 113 4.16 15.05 12.57
CA VAL A 113 2.77 15.00 12.12
C VAL A 113 2.06 13.91 12.91
N THR A 114 1.05 14.28 13.70
CA THR A 114 0.20 13.29 14.37
C THR A 114 -0.88 12.83 13.42
N VAL A 115 -0.93 11.52 13.17
CA VAL A 115 -1.97 10.86 12.39
C VAL A 115 -2.78 9.94 13.26
N THR A 116 -4.07 9.82 12.95
CA THR A 116 -4.93 8.78 13.50
C THR A 116 -5.60 8.02 12.37
N GLY A 117 -5.97 6.79 12.63
CA GLY A 117 -6.84 6.05 11.73
C GLY A 117 -7.03 4.63 12.22
N LYS A 118 -7.04 3.70 11.27
CA LYS A 118 -7.22 2.28 11.52
C LYS A 118 -6.14 1.50 10.81
N GLU A 119 -5.56 0.55 11.51
CA GLU A 119 -4.60 -0.40 10.96
C GLU A 119 -5.17 -1.82 11.07
N LYS A 120 -4.99 -2.61 10.02
CA LYS A 120 -5.36 -4.01 10.00
C LYS A 120 -4.19 -4.86 10.50
N ASP A 121 -4.41 -5.60 11.59
CA ASP A 121 -3.39 -6.45 12.19
C ASP A 121 -3.42 -7.85 11.56
N TYR A 122 -2.52 -8.07 10.61
CA TYR A 122 -2.37 -9.36 9.93
C TYR A 122 -1.54 -10.39 10.71
N SER A 123 -0.93 -10.03 11.84
CA SER A 123 -0.05 -10.94 12.60
C SER A 123 -0.76 -12.19 13.15
N LYS A 124 -2.09 -12.14 13.22
CA LYS A 124 -2.96 -13.23 13.70
C LYS A 124 -3.77 -13.89 12.60
N ILE A 125 -3.59 -13.48 11.34
CA ILE A 125 -4.21 -14.18 10.22
C ILE A 125 -3.46 -15.47 9.99
N ASP A 126 -4.20 -16.56 10.07
CA ASP A 126 -3.74 -17.88 9.68
C ASP A 126 -4.56 -18.31 8.45
N PHE A 127 -3.86 -18.63 7.38
CA PHE A 127 -4.49 -19.19 6.19
C PHE A 127 -4.53 -20.70 6.36
N ASP A 128 -5.72 -21.28 6.46
CA ASP A 128 -5.87 -22.72 6.65
C ASP A 128 -5.35 -23.47 5.41
N SER A 129 -4.09 -23.90 5.50
CA SER A 129 -3.43 -24.66 4.43
C SER A 129 -4.16 -25.95 4.08
N ASN A 130 -4.92 -26.55 5.01
CA ASN A 130 -5.72 -27.73 4.72
C ASN A 130 -6.93 -27.37 3.85
N GLU A 131 -7.60 -26.26 4.13
CA GLU A 131 -8.72 -25.76 3.32
C GLU A 131 -8.23 -25.46 1.89
N LEU A 132 -7.14 -24.70 1.76
CA LEU A 132 -6.56 -24.36 0.44
C LEU A 132 -6.12 -25.61 -0.33
N ASN A 133 -5.46 -26.57 0.33
CA ASN A 133 -5.05 -27.82 -0.30
C ASN A 133 -6.27 -28.68 -0.68
N THR A 134 -7.31 -28.71 0.15
CA THR A 134 -8.55 -29.44 -0.15
C THR A 134 -9.23 -28.89 -1.40
N THR A 135 -9.26 -27.56 -1.60
CA THR A 135 -9.76 -26.95 -2.84
C THR A 135 -9.03 -27.47 -4.07
N ALA A 136 -7.69 -27.50 -4.04
CA ALA A 136 -6.89 -28.00 -5.17
C ALA A 136 -7.11 -29.50 -5.42
N GLN A 137 -7.12 -30.32 -4.36
CA GLN A 137 -7.31 -31.77 -4.48
C GLN A 137 -8.71 -32.15 -4.99
N ASN A 138 -9.75 -31.44 -4.53
CA ASN A 138 -11.11 -31.64 -5.01
C ASN A 138 -11.20 -31.32 -6.50
N TYR A 139 -10.64 -30.19 -6.94
CA TYR A 139 -10.61 -29.82 -8.36
C TYR A 139 -9.91 -30.88 -9.21
N ILE A 140 -8.71 -31.32 -8.80
CA ILE A 140 -7.96 -32.36 -9.54
C ILE A 140 -8.75 -33.66 -9.63
N THR A 141 -9.43 -34.05 -8.55
CA THR A 141 -10.22 -35.29 -8.50
C THR A 141 -11.45 -35.20 -9.39
N GLU A 142 -12.20 -34.10 -9.33
CA GLU A 142 -13.41 -33.88 -10.13
C GLU A 142 -13.11 -33.72 -11.62
N HIS A 143 -11.94 -33.17 -11.97
CA HIS A 143 -11.51 -32.89 -13.33
C HIS A 143 -10.41 -33.85 -13.85
N TYR A 144 -10.20 -34.99 -13.20
CA TYR A 144 -9.08 -35.91 -13.49
C TYR A 144 -8.97 -36.30 -14.98
N ASP A 145 -10.09 -36.66 -15.61
CA ASP A 145 -10.12 -37.08 -17.02
C ASP A 145 -9.80 -35.91 -17.97
N GLU A 146 -10.19 -34.70 -17.62
CA GLU A 146 -9.91 -33.49 -18.39
C GLU A 146 -8.42 -33.14 -18.28
N ILE A 147 -7.90 -33.10 -17.05
CA ILE A 147 -6.48 -32.82 -16.77
C ILE A 147 -5.60 -33.88 -17.46
N SER A 148 -5.95 -35.16 -17.36
CA SER A 148 -5.21 -36.25 -18.01
C SER A 148 -5.14 -36.09 -19.53
N LYS A 149 -6.20 -35.57 -20.17
CA LYS A 149 -6.19 -35.27 -21.62
C LYS A 149 -5.25 -34.12 -21.95
N VAL A 150 -5.18 -33.09 -21.10
CA VAL A 150 -4.24 -31.98 -21.28
C VAL A 150 -2.80 -32.50 -21.14
N VAL A 151 -2.51 -33.31 -20.13
CA VAL A 151 -1.18 -33.94 -19.96
C VAL A 151 -0.76 -34.70 -21.22
N GLN A 152 -1.66 -35.51 -21.79
CA GLN A 152 -1.36 -36.31 -22.98
C GLN A 152 -1.12 -35.47 -24.26
N LYS A 153 -1.76 -34.31 -24.38
CA LYS A 153 -1.73 -33.49 -25.60
C LYS A 153 -0.71 -32.37 -25.54
N GLU A 154 -0.58 -31.74 -24.38
CA GLU A 154 0.09 -30.45 -24.18
C GLU A 154 1.19 -30.54 -23.09
N GLY A 155 1.25 -31.65 -22.35
CA GLY A 155 2.26 -31.91 -21.33
C GLY A 155 1.84 -31.48 -19.92
N GLU A 156 2.67 -31.85 -18.95
CA GLU A 156 2.41 -31.65 -17.52
C GLU A 156 2.32 -30.16 -17.13
N ASN A 157 3.18 -29.31 -17.70
CA ASN A 157 3.16 -27.87 -17.40
C ASN A 157 1.85 -27.20 -17.85
N ALA A 158 1.32 -27.56 -19.01
CA ALA A 158 0.04 -27.02 -19.49
C ALA A 158 -1.12 -27.45 -18.58
N ALA A 159 -1.09 -28.70 -18.11
CA ALA A 159 -2.07 -29.20 -17.15
C ALA A 159 -1.97 -28.48 -15.79
N LEU A 160 -0.75 -28.20 -15.32
CA LEU A 160 -0.52 -27.47 -14.08
C LEU A 160 -1.03 -26.03 -14.16
N ILE A 161 -0.72 -25.30 -15.24
CA ILE A 161 -1.21 -23.94 -15.49
C ILE A 161 -2.74 -23.93 -15.52
N LYS A 162 -3.36 -24.89 -16.20
CA LYS A 162 -4.82 -25.01 -16.22
C LYS A 162 -5.39 -25.17 -14.81
N VAL A 163 -4.83 -26.06 -14.00
CA VAL A 163 -5.29 -26.26 -12.62
C VAL A 163 -5.17 -24.97 -11.82
N PHE A 164 -4.04 -24.26 -11.88
CA PHE A 164 -3.87 -22.99 -11.18
C PHE A 164 -4.87 -21.93 -11.61
N ASP A 165 -5.05 -21.71 -12.91
CA ASP A 165 -5.98 -20.71 -13.43
C ASP A 165 -7.44 -21.00 -13.02
N GLU A 166 -7.83 -22.27 -13.00
CA GLU A 166 -9.21 -22.67 -12.71
C GLU A 166 -9.52 -22.64 -11.21
N ILE A 167 -8.54 -22.94 -10.34
CA ILE A 167 -8.74 -22.86 -8.88
C ILE A 167 -8.55 -21.45 -8.32
N ALA A 168 -7.80 -20.58 -9.02
CA ALA A 168 -7.40 -19.26 -8.53
C ALA A 168 -8.58 -18.44 -7.98
N PRO A 169 -9.73 -18.30 -8.68
CA PRO A 169 -10.83 -17.47 -8.18
C PRO A 169 -11.35 -17.94 -6.82
N THR A 170 -11.53 -19.26 -6.64
CA THR A 170 -11.99 -19.83 -5.37
C THR A 170 -10.92 -19.71 -4.29
N LEU A 171 -9.68 -20.03 -4.62
CA LEU A 171 -8.54 -19.94 -3.70
C LEU A 171 -8.38 -18.52 -3.13
N TYR A 172 -8.31 -17.52 -4.02
CA TYR A 172 -8.13 -16.12 -3.61
C TYR A 172 -9.37 -15.53 -2.96
N GLN A 173 -10.58 -16.03 -3.25
CA GLN A 173 -11.77 -15.67 -2.50
C GLN A 173 -11.69 -16.14 -1.05
N THR A 174 -11.30 -17.40 -0.80
CA THR A 174 -11.08 -17.93 0.56
C THR A 174 -10.01 -17.14 1.32
N MET A 175 -8.89 -16.84 0.66
CA MET A 175 -7.83 -16.01 1.24
C MET A 175 -8.35 -14.60 1.54
N THR A 176 -9.13 -14.01 0.64
CA THR A 176 -9.75 -12.69 0.81
C THR A 176 -10.66 -12.64 2.02
N ASP A 177 -11.56 -13.61 2.15
CA ASP A 177 -12.48 -13.70 3.28
C ASP A 177 -11.76 -13.96 4.59
N THR A 178 -10.60 -14.63 4.55
CA THR A 178 -9.75 -14.87 5.71
C THR A 178 -9.07 -13.58 6.18
N TYR A 179 -8.32 -12.88 5.32
CA TYR A 179 -7.64 -11.66 5.75
C TYR A 179 -8.62 -10.55 6.14
N LYS A 180 -9.85 -10.53 5.56
CA LYS A 180 -10.88 -9.56 5.93
C LYS A 180 -11.35 -9.68 7.38
N LYS A 181 -11.20 -10.86 8.00
CA LYS A 181 -11.48 -11.10 9.43
C LYS A 181 -10.39 -10.56 10.36
N ALA A 182 -9.26 -10.09 9.82
CA ALA A 182 -8.17 -9.54 10.61
C ALA A 182 -8.69 -8.42 11.51
N PRO A 183 -8.31 -8.40 12.80
CA PRO A 183 -8.73 -7.35 13.69
C PRO A 183 -8.19 -6.00 13.22
N THR A 184 -9.03 -4.98 13.35
CA THR A 184 -8.61 -3.59 13.11
C THR A 184 -8.29 -2.93 14.44
N LYS A 185 -7.10 -2.34 14.54
CA LYS A 185 -6.67 -1.55 15.69
C LYS A 185 -6.79 -0.08 15.37
N LYS A 186 -6.95 0.73 16.43
CA LYS A 186 -6.85 2.18 16.30
C LYS A 186 -5.38 2.53 16.10
N LEU A 187 -5.08 3.20 15.00
CA LEU A 187 -3.78 3.81 14.75
C LEU A 187 -3.75 5.20 15.39
N THR A 188 -2.70 5.49 16.14
CA THR A 188 -2.31 6.85 16.51
C THR A 188 -0.80 6.87 16.42
N SER A 189 -0.27 7.61 15.44
CA SER A 189 1.16 7.61 15.18
C SER A 189 1.69 9.03 15.01
N THR A 190 2.94 9.23 15.39
CA THR A 190 3.70 10.44 15.09
C THR A 190 4.67 10.14 13.95
N VAL A 191 4.41 10.76 12.80
CA VAL A 191 5.27 10.71 11.63
C VAL A 191 6.30 11.83 11.74
N THR A 192 7.58 11.48 11.72
CA THR A 192 8.68 12.44 11.75
C THR A 192 9.18 12.69 10.33
N LEU A 193 9.21 13.95 9.91
CA LEU A 193 9.75 14.40 8.63
C LEU A 193 11.02 15.24 8.82
N GLU A 194 12.00 15.03 7.95
CA GLU A 194 13.21 15.82 7.84
C GLU A 194 13.36 16.36 6.42
N LYS A 195 13.90 17.56 6.28
CA LYS A 195 14.19 18.14 4.96
C LYS A 195 15.57 17.68 4.48
N LYS A 196 15.61 16.98 3.35
CA LYS A 196 16.83 16.50 2.68
C LYS A 196 16.79 16.90 1.21
N ASP A 197 17.82 17.60 0.74
CA ASP A 197 17.92 18.12 -0.64
C ASP A 197 16.64 18.86 -1.08
N ASP A 198 16.17 19.78 -0.22
CA ASP A 198 14.94 20.56 -0.37
C ASP A 198 13.63 19.76 -0.42
N LYS A 199 13.64 18.46 -0.10
CA LYS A 199 12.45 17.60 -0.05
C LYS A 199 12.19 17.10 1.37
N TRP A 200 10.92 16.98 1.74
CA TRP A 200 10.51 16.35 2.99
C TRP A 200 10.55 14.83 2.84
N ILE A 201 11.22 14.16 3.78
CA ILE A 201 11.37 12.70 3.84
C ILE A 201 10.89 12.22 5.20
N ILE A 202 10.07 11.18 5.22
CA ILE A 202 9.66 10.49 6.45
C ILE A 202 10.85 9.68 6.99
N THR A 203 11.32 10.04 8.18
CA THR A 203 12.48 9.41 8.84
C THR A 203 12.12 8.65 10.10
N GLY A 204 10.89 8.77 10.60
CA GLY A 204 10.40 8.02 11.74
C GLY A 204 8.88 7.86 11.72
N LEU A 205 8.41 6.76 12.29
CA LEU A 205 7.01 6.45 12.49
C LEU A 205 6.88 5.79 13.86
N ASP A 206 6.42 6.57 14.84
CA ASP A 206 6.30 6.14 16.24
C ASP A 206 4.81 5.92 16.56
N GLU A 207 4.43 4.76 17.10
CA GLU A 207 3.06 4.45 17.58
C GLU A 207 2.88 4.68 19.08
#